data_AF-A0A3A5VE54-F1
#
_entry.id   AF-A0A3A5VE54-F1
#
_cell.length_a   1.000
_cell.length_b   1.000
_cell.length_c   1.000
_cell.angle_alpha   90.00
_cell.angle_beta   90.00
_cell.angle_gamma   90.00
#
_symmetry.space_group_name_H-M   'P 1'
#
loop_
_entity.id
_entity.type
_entity.pdbx_description
1 polymer ?
#
loop_
_entity_poly.entity_id
_entity_poly.type
_entity_poly.pdbx_seq_one_letter_code
_entity_poly.pdbx_strand_id
1 'polypeptide(L)'
;MHSHHMAIEAWCEENMSERPAKVSEWATHDDIVQVFIKLSQSVLIADFRLDSKGMLNIQQHLHIPLETWNPGSIQGLRTPEAKTRFSHRRQTIYLSSELRVPEWGAALLEDWLLSIRSRGARPKDRNQRLMEMQRIRLSVQRNLESAALDKLESEVAFLHQRLDGVNEQLAD
;
A
#
# COMPACT_ATOMS: atom_id res chain seq x y z
N MET A 1 14.21 -19.32 6.91
CA MET A 1 13.37 -18.16 7.24
C MET A 1 12.05 -18.69 7.74
N HIS A 2 11.71 -18.44 9.00
CA HIS A 2 10.48 -18.96 9.60
C HIS A 2 9.29 -18.26 8.96
N SER A 3 8.43 -19.03 8.29
CA SER A 3 7.23 -18.52 7.67
C SER A 3 6.28 -18.08 8.80
N HIS A 4 6.17 -16.77 9.03
CA HIS A 4 5.18 -16.16 9.95
C HIS A 4 3.73 -16.44 9.53
N HIS A 5 3.54 -17.11 8.39
CA HIS A 5 2.25 -17.40 7.77
C HIS A 5 1.27 -18.11 8.71
N MET A 6 1.70 -19.15 9.44
CA MET A 6 0.79 -19.88 10.36
C MET A 6 0.28 -18.98 11.49
N ALA A 7 1.12 -18.09 12.01
CA ALA A 7 0.72 -17.17 13.07
C ALA A 7 -0.20 -16.06 12.53
N ILE A 8 0.03 -15.60 11.30
CA ILE A 8 -0.88 -14.65 10.61
C ILE A 8 -2.23 -15.31 10.33
N GLU A 9 -2.25 -16.57 9.86
CA GLU A 9 -3.48 -17.34 9.65
C GLU A 9 -4.29 -17.47 10.94
N ALA A 10 -3.65 -17.91 12.04
CA ALA A 10 -4.30 -18.03 13.34
C ALA A 10 -4.88 -16.70 13.81
N TRP A 11 -4.11 -15.60 13.68
CA TRP A 11 -4.60 -14.28 14.03
C TRP A 11 -5.83 -13.87 13.20
N CYS A 12 -5.82 -14.14 11.89
CA CYS A 12 -6.97 -13.85 11.02
C CYS A 12 -8.20 -14.70 11.38
N GLU A 13 -8.02 -15.99 11.69
CA GLU A 13 -9.14 -16.84 12.13
C GLU A 13 -9.76 -16.31 13.43
N GLU A 14 -8.93 -15.93 14.40
CA GLU A 14 -9.39 -15.44 15.70
C GLU A 14 -10.03 -14.06 15.64
N ASN A 15 -9.48 -13.13 14.84
CA ASN A 15 -9.89 -11.71 14.86
C ASN A 15 -10.82 -11.33 13.69
N MET A 16 -10.73 -12.04 12.57
CA MET A 16 -11.50 -11.75 11.34
C MET A 16 -12.52 -12.85 11.02
N SER A 17 -12.57 -13.93 11.81
CA SER A 17 -13.43 -15.11 11.57
C SER A 17 -13.21 -15.76 10.19
N GLU A 18 -12.02 -15.60 9.59
CA GLU A 18 -11.70 -16.08 8.26
C GLU A 18 -10.19 -16.31 8.09
N ARG A 19 -9.81 -17.30 7.26
CA ARG A 19 -8.42 -17.50 6.81
C ARG A 19 -8.02 -16.55 5.68
N PRO A 20 -6.77 -16.05 5.66
CA PRO A 20 -6.28 -15.21 4.58
C PRO A 20 -6.27 -15.96 3.24
N ALA A 21 -6.91 -15.40 2.21
CA ALA A 21 -6.86 -15.92 0.85
C ALA A 21 -5.48 -15.69 0.19
N LYS A 22 -4.78 -14.64 0.62
CA LYS A 22 -3.40 -14.33 0.19
C LYS A 22 -2.74 -13.45 1.24
N VAL A 23 -1.44 -13.64 1.46
CA VAL A 23 -0.61 -12.77 2.28
C VAL A 23 0.56 -12.29 1.42
N SER A 24 0.92 -11.01 1.53
CA SER A 24 2.10 -10.44 0.92
C SER A 24 2.88 -9.68 1.97
N GLU A 25 4.13 -10.03 2.16
CA GLU A 25 5.02 -9.30 3.06
C GLU A 25 5.29 -7.90 2.52
N TRP A 26 5.16 -6.90 3.38
CA TRP A 26 5.62 -5.53 3.12
C TRP A 26 7.07 -5.38 3.59
N ALA A 27 7.31 -5.62 4.88
CA ALA A 27 8.60 -5.54 5.56
C ALA A 27 8.74 -6.69 6.56
N THR A 28 9.94 -7.24 6.69
CA THR A 28 10.26 -8.23 7.73
C THR A 28 11.72 -8.06 8.13
N HIS A 29 11.95 -7.49 9.30
CA HIS A 29 13.29 -7.27 9.84
C HIS A 29 13.21 -7.13 11.36
N ASP A 30 14.22 -7.67 12.04
CA ASP A 30 14.32 -7.72 13.49
C ASP A 30 13.09 -8.38 14.15
N ASP A 31 12.32 -7.59 14.89
CA ASP A 31 11.08 -7.97 15.57
C ASP A 31 9.82 -7.51 14.82
N ILE A 32 9.94 -6.89 13.64
CA ILE A 32 8.81 -6.32 12.89
C ILE A 32 8.40 -7.24 11.76
N VAL A 33 7.09 -7.52 11.67
CA VAL A 33 6.46 -8.24 10.56
C VAL A 33 5.27 -7.44 10.06
N GLN A 34 5.42 -6.83 8.90
CA GLN A 34 4.39 -6.00 8.27
C GLN A 34 3.90 -6.66 7.00
N VAL A 35 2.59 -6.79 6.86
CA VAL A 35 2.00 -7.58 5.78
C VAL A 35 0.72 -6.93 5.23
N PHE A 36 0.44 -7.24 3.97
CA PHE A 36 -0.86 -7.09 3.37
C PHE A 36 -1.56 -8.44 3.32
N ILE A 37 -2.83 -8.45 3.72
CA ILE A 37 -3.65 -9.66 3.79
C ILE A 37 -4.90 -9.46 2.95
N LYS A 38 -5.21 -10.46 2.14
CA LYS A 38 -6.44 -10.54 1.36
C LYS A 38 -7.43 -11.47 2.08
N LEU A 39 -8.64 -10.97 2.31
CA LEU A 39 -9.77 -11.75 2.80
C LEU A 39 -10.82 -11.93 1.70
N SER A 40 -11.92 -12.59 2.01
CA SER A 40 -13.00 -12.88 1.07
C SER A 40 -13.69 -11.64 0.55
N GLN A 41 -13.90 -10.63 1.41
CA GLN A 41 -14.63 -9.39 1.13
C GLN A 41 -13.89 -8.12 1.55
N SER A 42 -12.60 -8.22 1.87
CA SER A 42 -11.80 -7.08 2.34
C SER A 42 -10.31 -7.31 2.17
N VAL A 43 -9.53 -6.27 2.42
CA VAL A 43 -8.08 -6.36 2.59
C VAL A 43 -7.67 -5.72 3.92
N LEU A 44 -6.53 -6.16 4.44
CA LEU A 44 -5.94 -5.68 5.67
C LEU A 44 -4.49 -5.28 5.43
N ILE A 45 -4.07 -4.21 6.08
CA ILE A 45 -2.67 -3.88 6.27
C ILE A 45 -2.39 -4.09 7.76
N ALA A 46 -1.44 -4.93 8.10
CA ALA A 46 -1.16 -5.28 9.49
C ALA A 46 0.32 -5.04 9.83
N ASP A 47 0.54 -4.43 10.99
CA ASP A 47 1.84 -4.24 11.62
C ASP A 47 1.90 -5.14 12.87
N PHE A 48 2.68 -6.21 12.77
CA PHE A 48 2.93 -7.14 13.86
C PHE A 48 4.32 -6.92 14.45
N ARG A 49 4.46 -7.25 15.73
CA ARG A 49 5.75 -7.44 16.38
C ARG A 49 5.91 -8.85 16.94
N LEU A 50 7.09 -9.43 16.76
CA LEU A 50 7.49 -10.63 17.48
C LEU A 50 7.86 -10.26 18.92
N ASP A 51 7.31 -10.99 19.88
CA ASP A 51 7.82 -10.94 21.24
C ASP A 51 9.08 -11.81 21.42
N SER A 52 9.67 -11.74 22.62
CA SER A 52 10.85 -12.54 22.99
C SER A 52 10.61 -14.05 23.02
N LYS A 53 9.35 -14.50 22.94
CA LYS A 53 8.96 -15.91 22.86
C LYS A 53 8.67 -16.34 21.41
N GLY A 54 8.81 -15.44 20.44
CA GLY A 54 8.56 -15.69 19.03
C GLY A 54 7.08 -15.64 18.63
N MET A 55 6.19 -15.10 19.48
CA MET A 55 4.78 -14.94 19.15
C MET A 55 4.52 -13.59 18.48
N LEU A 56 3.67 -13.58 17.44
CA LEU A 56 3.23 -12.35 16.79
C LEU A 56 2.15 -11.65 17.60
N ASN A 57 2.39 -10.38 17.90
CA ASN A 57 1.44 -9.47 18.53
C ASN A 57 1.09 -8.35 17.56
N ILE A 58 -0.21 -8.13 17.32
CA ILE A 58 -0.67 -7.02 16.48
C ILE A 58 -0.42 -5.68 17.19
N GLN A 59 0.26 -4.76 16.53
CA GLN A 59 0.43 -3.38 16.99
C GLN A 59 -0.66 -2.49 16.42
N GLN A 60 -0.87 -2.59 15.12
CA GLN A 60 -1.86 -1.81 14.41
C GLN A 60 -2.32 -2.57 13.18
N HIS A 61 -3.58 -2.40 12.79
CA HIS A 61 -4.04 -2.79 11.47
C HIS A 61 -4.95 -1.71 10.86
N LEU A 62 -4.98 -1.68 9.53
CA LEU A 62 -5.93 -0.91 8.73
C LEU A 62 -6.81 -1.89 7.96
N HIS A 63 -8.10 -1.89 8.27
CA HIS A 63 -9.09 -2.73 7.59
C HIS A 63 -9.80 -1.95 6.49
N ILE A 64 -9.86 -2.53 5.30
CA ILE A 64 -10.49 -1.91 4.13
C ILE A 64 -11.54 -2.89 3.57
N PRO A 65 -12.79 -2.78 4.05
CA PRO A 65 -13.92 -3.52 3.49
C PRO A 65 -14.21 -3.12 2.05
N LEU A 66 -14.52 -4.11 1.20
CA LEU A 66 -14.93 -3.88 -0.20
C LEU A 66 -16.08 -2.88 -0.31
N GLU A 67 -17.03 -2.95 0.62
CA GLU A 67 -18.21 -2.08 0.68
C GLU A 67 -17.86 -0.59 0.84
N THR A 68 -16.74 -0.30 1.50
CA THR A 68 -16.34 1.07 1.82
C THR A 68 -15.27 1.63 0.88
N TRP A 69 -14.75 0.77 -0.01
CA TRP A 69 -13.68 1.05 -0.94
C TRP A 69 -14.21 1.61 -2.27
N ASN A 70 -13.47 2.55 -2.83
CA ASN A 70 -13.65 3.02 -4.20
C ASN A 70 -12.31 2.94 -4.94
N PRO A 71 -12.29 2.66 -6.25
CA PRO A 71 -11.03 2.63 -7.00
C PRO A 71 -10.19 3.90 -6.78
N GLY A 72 -8.95 3.72 -6.33
CA GLY A 72 -8.02 4.80 -5.99
C GLY A 72 -8.24 5.46 -4.64
N SER A 73 -9.09 4.90 -3.76
CA SER A 73 -9.32 5.43 -2.40
C SER A 73 -8.23 5.03 -1.41
N ILE A 74 -7.34 4.10 -1.77
CA ILE A 74 -6.16 3.73 -1.00
C ILE A 74 -4.98 4.57 -1.47
N GLN A 75 -4.37 5.30 -0.54
CA GLN A 75 -3.19 6.12 -0.83
C GLN A 75 -2.00 5.60 -0.03
N GLY A 76 -0.85 5.50 -0.70
CA GLY A 76 0.45 5.27 -0.07
C GLY A 76 1.31 6.50 -0.26
N LEU A 77 1.97 6.97 0.80
CA LEU A 77 2.89 8.10 0.75
C LEU A 77 4.12 7.81 1.62
N ARG A 78 5.32 8.17 1.14
CA ARG A 78 6.53 8.18 1.96
C ARG A 78 6.50 9.42 2.86
N THR A 79 6.64 9.23 4.17
CA THR A 79 6.72 10.34 5.11
C THR A 79 8.15 10.88 5.20
N PRO A 80 8.34 12.13 5.64
CA PRO A 80 9.67 12.69 5.89
C PRO A 80 10.48 11.90 6.93
N GLU A 81 9.80 11.19 7.84
CA GLU A 81 10.41 10.35 8.89
C GLU A 81 10.86 8.96 8.39
N ALA A 82 11.00 8.77 7.07
CA ALA A 82 11.34 7.48 6.47
C ALA A 82 10.38 6.35 6.88
N LYS A 83 9.08 6.64 6.95
CA LYS A 83 8.02 5.62 7.03
C LYS A 83 7.15 5.65 5.79
N THR A 84 6.39 4.60 5.57
CA THR A 84 5.36 4.56 4.54
C THR A 84 3.99 4.64 5.20
N ARG A 85 3.25 5.71 4.93
CA ARG A 85 1.88 5.88 5.40
C ARG A 85 0.92 5.33 4.36
N PHE A 86 0.08 4.38 4.78
CA PHE A 86 -1.11 3.99 4.02
C PHE A 86 -2.34 4.63 4.64
N SER A 87 -3.22 5.15 3.80
CA SER A 87 -4.48 5.76 4.23
C SER A 87 -5.67 5.23 3.44
N HIS A 88 -6.80 5.12 4.14
CA HIS A 88 -8.10 4.87 3.55
C HIS A 88 -9.16 5.62 4.35
N ARG A 89 -9.89 6.53 3.70
CA ARG A 89 -10.84 7.45 4.35
C ARG A 89 -10.17 8.24 5.48
N ARG A 90 -10.58 8.04 6.73
CA ARG A 90 -10.03 8.72 7.92
C ARG A 90 -9.02 7.86 8.69
N GLN A 91 -8.78 6.64 8.23
CA GLN A 91 -7.89 5.70 8.91
C GLN A 91 -6.53 5.68 8.22
N THR A 92 -5.48 5.54 9.01
CA THR A 92 -4.09 5.53 8.54
C THR A 92 -3.28 4.50 9.32
N ILE A 93 -2.26 3.94 8.68
CA ILE A 93 -1.26 3.06 9.30
C ILE A 93 0.12 3.46 8.76
N TYR A 94 1.15 3.32 9.61
CA TYR A 94 2.53 3.66 9.28
C TYR A 94 3.37 2.38 9.29
N LEU A 95 3.97 2.08 8.15
CA LEU A 95 4.85 0.93 7.98
C LEU A 95 6.30 1.38 7.84
N SER A 96 7.22 0.45 8.04
CA SER A 96 8.64 0.63 7.77
C SER A 96 8.87 0.99 6.31
N SER A 97 9.84 1.87 6.06
CA SER A 97 10.21 2.26 4.70
C SER A 97 11.10 1.19 4.07
N GLU A 98 10.50 0.33 3.26
CA GLU A 98 11.21 -0.68 2.49
C GLU A 98 11.66 -0.17 1.10
N LEU A 99 12.46 -1.00 0.40
CA LEU A 99 12.84 -0.80 -1.01
C LEU A 99 11.63 -0.66 -1.94
N ARG A 100 10.45 -1.11 -1.51
CA ARG A 100 9.21 -0.96 -2.27
C ARG A 100 8.65 0.45 -2.14
N VAL A 101 8.17 0.98 -3.26
CA VAL A 101 7.51 2.29 -3.32
C VAL A 101 6.07 2.19 -2.79
N PRO A 102 5.56 3.19 -2.05
CA PRO A 102 4.22 3.16 -1.47
C PRO A 102 3.09 2.86 -2.48
N GLU A 103 3.24 3.36 -3.71
CA GLU A 103 2.28 3.22 -4.80
C GLU A 103 2.09 1.76 -5.19
N TRP A 104 3.15 0.95 -5.09
CA TRP A 104 3.07 -0.49 -5.33
C TRP A 104 2.15 -1.18 -4.32
N GLY A 105 2.28 -0.81 -3.03
CA GLY A 105 1.45 -1.38 -1.97
C GLY A 105 -0.02 -0.99 -2.13
N ALA A 106 -0.29 0.27 -2.46
CA ALA A 106 -1.63 0.74 -2.75
C ALA A 106 -2.22 0.02 -3.97
N ALA A 107 -1.47 -0.08 -5.07
CA ALA A 107 -1.91 -0.78 -6.27
C ALA A 107 -2.20 -2.27 -6.05
N LEU A 108 -1.40 -2.95 -5.22
CA LEU A 108 -1.63 -4.35 -4.86
C LEU A 108 -2.95 -4.55 -4.09
N LEU A 109 -3.23 -3.68 -3.13
CA LEU A 109 -4.47 -3.73 -2.34
C LEU A 109 -5.70 -3.43 -3.22
N GLU A 110 -5.58 -2.44 -4.10
CA GLU A 110 -6.60 -2.07 -5.09
C GLU A 110 -6.90 -3.23 -6.05
N ASP A 111 -5.87 -3.92 -6.56
CA ASP A 111 -6.02 -5.12 -7.41
C ASP A 111 -6.71 -6.26 -6.66
N TRP A 112 -6.38 -6.46 -5.39
CA TRP A 112 -7.05 -7.47 -4.57
C TRP A 112 -8.53 -7.18 -4.39
N LEU A 113 -8.91 -5.94 -4.03
CA LEU A 113 -10.30 -5.52 -3.88
C LEU A 113 -11.06 -5.59 -5.20
N LEU A 114 -10.43 -5.20 -6.30
CA LEU A 114 -10.98 -5.36 -7.63
C LEU A 114 -11.29 -6.82 -7.95
N SER A 115 -10.33 -7.71 -7.75
CA SER A 115 -10.50 -9.14 -8.01
C SER A 115 -11.57 -9.80 -7.14
N ILE A 116 -11.83 -9.25 -5.94
CA ILE A 116 -12.93 -9.67 -5.07
C ILE A 116 -14.25 -9.22 -5.69
N ARG A 117 -14.38 -7.93 -6.05
CA ARG A 117 -15.56 -7.39 -6.74
C ARG A 117 -15.92 -8.18 -7.99
N SER A 118 -14.92 -8.52 -8.81
CA SER A 118 -15.12 -9.29 -10.05
C SER A 118 -15.55 -10.75 -9.81
N ARG A 119 -15.27 -11.33 -8.64
CA ARG A 119 -15.71 -12.70 -8.29
C ARG A 119 -17.17 -12.77 -7.82
N GLY A 120 -17.68 -11.69 -7.21
CA GLY A 120 -19.11 -11.57 -6.86
C GLY A 120 -20.01 -11.32 -8.08
N ALA A 121 -19.46 -10.74 -9.15
CA ALA A 121 -20.16 -10.53 -10.42
C ALA A 121 -20.19 -11.83 -11.25
N ARG A 122 -21.31 -12.57 -11.19
CA ARG A 122 -21.66 -13.62 -12.17
C ARG A 122 -21.48 -13.13 -13.62
N PRO A 123 -21.28 -14.02 -14.62
CA PRO A 123 -20.72 -13.71 -15.94
C PRO A 123 -21.71 -12.99 -16.89
N LYS A 124 -22.21 -11.83 -16.51
CA LYS A 124 -22.85 -10.88 -17.40
C LYS A 124 -22.12 -9.56 -17.24
N ASP A 125 -21.30 -9.27 -18.24
CA ASP A 125 -21.14 -7.95 -18.84
C ASP A 125 -19.66 -7.65 -19.13
N ARG A 126 -19.17 -8.22 -20.23
CA ARG A 126 -17.82 -7.96 -20.78
C ARG A 126 -17.57 -6.46 -20.95
N ASN A 127 -18.62 -5.67 -21.20
CA ASN A 127 -18.52 -4.22 -21.29
C ASN A 127 -18.25 -3.55 -19.94
N GLN A 128 -18.83 -4.06 -18.83
CA GLN A 128 -18.49 -3.55 -17.49
C GLN A 128 -17.02 -3.84 -17.17
N ARG A 129 -16.51 -5.03 -17.48
CA ARG A 129 -15.07 -5.35 -17.31
C ARG A 129 -14.18 -4.43 -18.14
N LEU A 130 -14.58 -4.11 -19.38
CA LEU A 130 -13.83 -3.19 -20.25
C LEU A 130 -13.84 -1.76 -19.69
N MET A 131 -14.98 -1.25 -19.22
CA MET A 131 -15.08 0.08 -18.62
C MET A 131 -14.30 0.16 -17.30
N GLU A 132 -14.28 -0.91 -16.52
CA GLU A 132 -13.51 -1.02 -15.28
C GLU A 132 -12.00 -1.02 -15.57
N MET A 133 -11.54 -1.81 -16.55
CA MET A 133 -10.14 -1.78 -17.02
C MET A 133 -9.74 -0.42 -17.59
N GLN A 134 -10.62 0.27 -18.32
CA GLN A 134 -10.38 1.63 -18.79
C GLN A 134 -10.23 2.62 -17.64
N ARG A 135 -11.04 2.49 -16.58
CA ARG A 135 -10.97 3.34 -15.40
C ARG A 135 -9.68 3.11 -14.61
N ILE A 136 -9.27 1.84 -14.45
CA ILE A 136 -8.00 1.48 -13.83
C ILE A 136 -6.83 2.02 -14.64
N ARG A 137 -6.84 1.83 -15.97
CA ARG A 137 -5.82 2.39 -16.86
C ARG A 137 -5.71 3.91 -16.70
N LEU A 138 -6.84 4.61 -16.65
CA LEU A 138 -6.86 6.06 -16.47
C LEU A 138 -6.31 6.47 -15.09
N SER A 139 -6.62 5.72 -14.04
CA SER A 139 -6.09 5.98 -12.70
C SER A 139 -4.59 5.73 -12.61
N VAL A 140 -4.10 4.62 -13.18
CA VAL A 140 -2.67 4.30 -13.26
C VAL A 140 -1.93 5.37 -14.06
N GLN A 141 -2.50 5.80 -15.18
CA GLN A 141 -1.93 6.85 -16.01
C GLN A 141 -1.81 8.17 -15.23
N ARG A 142 -2.87 8.59 -14.52
CA ARG A 142 -2.83 9.80 -13.68
C ARG A 142 -1.80 9.70 -12.55
N ASN A 143 -1.72 8.54 -11.90
CA ASN A 143 -0.74 8.34 -10.82
C ASN A 143 0.70 8.38 -11.35
N LEU A 144 0.96 7.82 -12.54
CA LEU A 144 2.26 7.90 -13.21
C LEU A 144 2.59 9.34 -13.65
N GLU A 145 1.61 10.08 -14.16
CA GLU A 145 1.76 11.50 -14.52
C GLU A 145 2.10 12.33 -13.27
N SER A 146 1.39 12.12 -12.16
CA SER A 146 1.70 12.78 -10.88
C SER A 146 3.09 12.40 -10.35
N ALA A 147 3.47 11.12 -10.36
CA ALA A 147 4.80 10.70 -9.91
C ALA A 147 5.93 11.26 -10.80
N ALA A 148 5.69 11.39 -12.10
CA ALA A 148 6.63 12.03 -13.01
C ALA A 148 6.75 13.54 -12.75
N LEU A 149 5.63 14.22 -12.48
CA LEU A 149 5.60 15.64 -12.13
C LEU A 149 6.33 15.93 -10.81
N ASP A 150 6.08 15.15 -9.77
CA ASP A 150 6.77 15.30 -8.48
C ASP A 150 8.30 15.16 -8.62
N LYS A 151 8.73 14.21 -9.46
CA LYS A 151 10.16 14.02 -9.76
C LYS A 151 10.74 15.22 -10.50
N LEU A 152 10.03 15.74 -11.51
CA LEU A 152 10.47 16.92 -12.26
C LEU A 152 10.52 18.17 -11.36
N GLU A 153 9.57 18.34 -10.45
CA GLU A 153 9.57 19.44 -9.49
C GLU A 153 10.79 19.38 -8.56
N SER A 154 11.13 18.19 -8.06
CA SER A 154 12.34 17.99 -7.25
C SER A 154 13.64 18.29 -8.03
N GLU A 155 13.68 17.96 -9.32
CA GLU A 155 14.84 18.18 -10.18
C GLU A 155 15.00 19.67 -10.52
N VAL A 156 13.90 20.39 -10.76
CA VAL A 156 13.89 21.86 -10.93
C VAL A 156 14.33 22.57 -9.66
N ALA A 157 13.84 22.15 -8.48
CA ALA A 157 14.27 22.73 -7.21
C ALA A 157 15.78 22.53 -6.97
N PHE A 158 16.30 21.34 -7.28
CA PHE A 158 17.74 21.06 -7.21
C PHE A 158 18.56 21.92 -8.17
N LEU A 159 18.07 22.13 -9.40
CA LEU A 159 18.74 22.98 -10.39
C LEU A 159 18.74 24.46 -9.98
N HIS A 160 17.65 24.98 -9.41
CA HIS A 160 17.62 26.34 -8.84
C HIS A 160 18.66 26.49 -7.72
N GLN A 161 18.71 25.55 -6.77
CA GLN A 161 19.68 25.61 -5.68
C GLN A 161 21.13 25.58 -6.18
N ARG A 162 21.42 24.84 -7.27
CA ARG A 162 22.74 24.87 -7.92
C ARG A 162 23.03 26.19 -8.63
N LEU A 163 22.04 26.77 -9.31
CA LEU A 163 22.19 28.07 -9.97
C LEU A 163 22.47 29.18 -8.96
N ASP A 164 21.76 29.19 -7.84
CA ASP A 164 21.96 30.17 -6.77
C ASP A 164 23.37 30.07 -6.17
N GLY A 165 23.86 28.86 -5.89
CA GLY A 165 25.21 28.64 -5.38
C GLY A 165 26.32 29.03 -6.37
N VAL A 166 26.11 28.85 -7.69
CA VAL A 166 27.06 29.33 -8.71
C VAL A 166 27.03 30.86 -8.82
N ASN A 167 25.87 31.48 -8.66
CA ASN A 167 25.72 32.93 -8.71
C ASN A 167 26.40 33.61 -7.50
N GLU A 168 26.33 33.00 -6.32
CA GLU A 168 27.07 33.44 -5.13
C GLU A 168 28.60 33.34 -5.33
N GLN A 169 29.09 32.27 -5.95
CA GLN A 169 30.53 32.09 -6.25
C GLN A 169 31.08 33.03 -7.33
N LEU A 170 30.21 33.62 -8.15
CA LEU A 170 30.59 34.59 -9.19
C LEU A 170 30.47 36.04 -8.70
N ALA A 171 29.88 36.26 -7.52
CA ALA A 171 29.72 37.58 -6.90
C ALA A 171 30.85 37.93 -5.90
N ASP A 172 31.73 36.96 -5.59
CA ASP A 172 33.01 37.10 -4.87
C ASP A 172 34.20 37.16 -5.86
#